data_AF-A0A6N7P9F9-F1
#
_entry.id   AF-A0A6N7P9F9-F1
#
_cell.length_a   1.000
_cell.length_b   1.000
_cell.length_c   1.000
_cell.angle_alpha   90.00
_cell.angle_beta   90.00
_cell.angle_gamma   90.00
#
_symmetry.space_group_name_H-M   'P 1'
#
loop_
_entity.id
_entity.type
_entity.pdbx_description
1 polymer ?
#
loop_
_entity_poly.entity_id
_entity_poly.type
_entity_poly.pdbx_seq_one_letter_code
_entity_poly.pdbx_strand_id
1 'polypeptide(L)'
;MATGINTKWVQERYEKMSNQELIQTVTQDAAGLTPEALEIVKAELKRRNLSHSLADALDVQNKTYTIQEIDKYCDAIRELDCPICNTSTSKLNATLTAEVVSIIVVTNFTKKIRIGCPGCLDNANTAAAAKSAVLGWWGFPWGIIRTIQAIVINLKNRKSNHMDTPNDYLRSFALSRIGELEAYKGDKAKLRRVIENGL
;
A
#
# COMPACT_ATOMS: atom_id res chain seq x y z
N MET A 1 7.87 -20.92 -3.45
CA MET A 1 9.24 -21.23 -2.98
C MET A 1 9.40 -20.52 -1.66
N ALA A 2 9.42 -21.28 -0.55
CA ALA A 2 9.50 -20.74 0.80
C ALA A 2 10.94 -20.26 1.06
N THR A 3 11.12 -18.95 1.23
CA THR A 3 12.37 -18.38 1.75
C THR A 3 12.42 -18.68 3.25
N GLY A 4 12.78 -19.92 3.60
CA GLY A 4 12.93 -20.35 4.98
C GLY A 4 14.14 -19.65 5.60
N ILE A 5 13.89 -18.60 6.38
CA ILE A 5 14.89 -18.07 7.31
C ILE A 5 15.25 -19.20 8.27
N ASN A 6 16.55 -19.48 8.45
CA ASN A 6 17.02 -20.47 9.40
C ASN A 6 16.71 -20.01 10.83
N THR A 7 15.63 -20.53 11.40
CA THR A 7 15.09 -20.15 12.73
C THR A 7 16.12 -20.29 13.84
N LYS A 8 17.10 -21.20 13.72
CA LYS A 8 18.19 -21.34 14.70
C LYS A 8 19.13 -20.13 14.70
N TRP A 9 19.43 -19.56 13.55
CA TRP A 9 20.28 -18.37 13.47
C TRP A 9 19.60 -17.14 14.11
N VAL A 10 18.28 -17.02 13.90
CA VAL A 10 17.46 -15.95 14.51
C VAL A 10 17.46 -16.10 16.03
N GLN A 11 17.23 -17.31 16.53
CA GLN A 11 17.25 -17.60 17.96
C GLN A 11 18.61 -17.28 18.59
N GLU A 12 19.72 -17.78 18.03
CA GLU A 12 21.07 -17.51 18.55
C GLU A 12 21.41 -16.01 18.56
N ARG A 13 20.93 -15.26 17.57
CA ARG A 13 21.16 -13.82 17.46
C ARG A 13 20.53 -13.07 18.63
N TYR A 14 19.27 -13.38 18.98
CA TYR A 14 18.56 -12.74 20.08
C TYR A 14 19.03 -13.26 21.45
N GLU A 15 19.41 -14.53 21.57
CA GLU A 15 20.01 -15.09 22.79
C GLU A 15 21.31 -14.38 23.16
N LYS A 16 22.13 -13.99 22.17
CA LYS A 16 23.41 -13.28 22.37
C LYS A 16 23.25 -11.79 22.70
N MET A 17 22.06 -11.20 22.56
CA MET A 17 21.83 -9.78 22.87
C MET A 17 21.74 -9.54 24.37
N SER A 18 22.22 -8.39 24.83
CA SER A 18 21.92 -7.89 26.17
C SER A 18 20.44 -7.47 26.28
N ASN A 19 19.93 -7.34 27.50
CA ASN A 19 18.54 -6.91 27.70
C ASN A 19 18.28 -5.52 27.10
N GLN A 20 19.24 -4.60 27.18
CA GLN A 20 19.10 -3.25 26.63
C GLN A 20 19.05 -3.26 25.09
N GLU A 21 19.93 -4.02 24.45
CA GLU A 21 19.93 -4.19 22.98
C GLU A 21 18.66 -4.88 22.49
N LEU A 22 18.17 -5.89 23.23
CA LEU A 22 16.93 -6.58 22.91
C LEU A 22 15.73 -5.63 23.01
N ILE A 23 15.64 -4.83 24.09
CA ILE A 23 14.58 -3.82 24.26
C ILE A 23 14.64 -2.79 23.12
N GLN A 24 15.82 -2.28 22.79
CA GLN A 24 15.98 -1.30 21.72
C GLN A 24 15.55 -1.87 20.35
N THR A 25 16.03 -3.08 20.01
CA THR A 25 15.68 -3.75 18.76
C THR A 25 14.17 -4.00 18.67
N VAL A 26 13.57 -4.47 19.76
CA VAL A 26 12.12 -4.77 19.84
C VAL A 26 11.25 -3.52 19.74
N THR A 27 11.72 -2.39 20.26
CA THR A 27 10.93 -1.14 20.28
C THR A 27 11.10 -0.29 19.01
N GLN A 28 12.27 -0.34 18.37
CA GLN A 28 12.64 0.58 17.28
C GLN A 28 12.73 -0.10 15.91
N ASP A 29 13.14 -1.37 15.85
CA ASP A 29 13.57 -2.02 14.61
C ASP A 29 12.82 -3.34 14.32
N ALA A 30 11.75 -3.62 15.04
CA ALA A 30 11.06 -4.90 14.95
C ALA A 30 10.03 -4.99 13.83
N ALA A 31 9.77 -3.93 13.07
CA ALA A 31 8.77 -3.93 12.01
C ALA A 31 9.20 -4.82 10.81
N GLY A 32 8.29 -5.69 10.36
CA GLY A 32 8.52 -6.60 9.23
C GLY A 32 9.13 -7.94 9.59
N LEU A 33 9.13 -8.33 10.88
CA LEU A 33 9.49 -9.68 11.29
C LEU A 33 8.48 -10.71 10.75
N THR A 34 8.99 -11.87 10.31
CA THR A 34 8.11 -12.98 9.90
C THR A 34 7.39 -13.56 11.13
N PRO A 35 6.22 -14.22 10.95
CA PRO A 35 5.51 -14.85 12.05
C PRO A 35 6.39 -15.79 12.89
N GLU A 36 7.29 -16.54 12.26
CA GLU A 36 8.21 -17.46 12.94
C GLU A 36 9.27 -16.71 13.76
N ALA A 37 9.78 -15.59 13.25
CA ALA A 37 10.75 -14.76 13.97
C ALA A 37 10.10 -14.04 15.17
N LEU A 38 8.83 -13.63 15.05
CA LEU A 38 8.06 -13.04 16.15
C LEU A 38 7.90 -13.99 17.31
N GLU A 39 7.55 -15.26 17.05
CA GLU A 39 7.40 -16.26 18.10
C GLU A 39 8.71 -16.51 18.86
N ILE A 40 9.84 -16.53 18.15
CA ILE A 40 11.18 -16.66 18.76
C ILE A 40 11.49 -15.47 19.67
N VAL A 41 11.24 -14.24 19.20
CA VAL A 41 11.49 -13.01 19.99
C VAL A 41 10.56 -12.96 21.21
N LYS A 42 9.28 -13.30 21.07
CA LYS A 42 8.33 -13.38 22.20
C LYS A 42 8.72 -14.42 23.22
N ALA A 43 9.15 -15.60 22.78
CA ALA A 43 9.64 -16.65 23.67
C ALA A 43 10.86 -16.17 24.47
N GLU A 44 11.77 -15.42 23.84
CA GLU A 44 12.96 -14.87 24.48
C GLU A 44 12.65 -13.74 25.47
N LEU A 45 11.72 -12.84 25.13
CA LEU A 45 11.22 -11.81 26.05
C LEU A 45 10.56 -12.42 27.30
N LYS A 46 9.73 -13.45 27.10
CA LYS A 46 9.08 -14.21 28.18
C LYS A 46 10.11 -14.94 29.04
N ARG A 47 11.12 -15.58 28.43
CA ARG A 47 12.22 -16.26 29.14
C ARG A 47 13.01 -15.30 30.03
N ARG A 48 13.20 -14.06 29.59
CA ARG A 48 13.94 -13.00 30.31
C ARG A 48 13.08 -12.18 31.27
N ASN A 49 11.80 -12.50 31.41
CA ASN A 49 10.84 -11.78 32.23
C ASN A 49 10.79 -10.26 31.91
N LEU A 50 11.00 -9.91 30.64
CA LEU A 50 10.90 -8.54 30.14
C LEU A 50 9.42 -8.20 29.94
N SER A 51 9.04 -6.94 30.20
CA SER A 51 7.64 -6.53 30.46
C SER A 51 6.66 -6.93 29.36
N HIS A 52 5.42 -7.25 29.77
CA HIS A 52 4.29 -7.58 28.88
C HIS A 52 4.08 -6.53 27.77
N SER A 53 4.34 -5.27 28.07
CA SER A 53 4.23 -4.13 27.14
C SER A 53 5.12 -4.23 25.89
N LEU A 54 6.23 -5.00 25.95
CA LEU A 54 7.13 -5.18 24.81
C LEU A 54 6.59 -6.23 23.82
N ALA A 55 5.87 -7.24 24.31
CA ALA A 55 5.20 -8.22 23.45
C ALA A 55 4.02 -7.57 22.71
N ASP A 56 3.26 -6.71 23.40
CA ASP A 56 2.17 -5.95 22.79
C ASP A 56 2.69 -4.98 21.71
N ALA A 57 3.85 -4.34 21.94
CA ALA A 57 4.50 -3.50 20.94
C ALA A 57 4.89 -4.27 19.67
N LEU A 58 5.39 -5.51 19.81
CA LEU A 58 5.71 -6.38 18.67
C LEU A 58 4.47 -6.77 17.88
N ASP A 59 3.37 -7.09 18.55
CA ASP A 59 2.11 -7.47 17.91
C ASP A 59 1.48 -6.31 17.13
N VAL A 60 1.59 -5.08 17.65
CA VAL A 60 1.14 -3.89 16.93
C VAL A 60 2.04 -3.60 15.73
N GLN A 61 3.36 -3.71 15.88
CA GLN A 61 4.32 -3.40 14.82
C GLN A 61 4.36 -4.45 13.69
N ASN A 62 3.95 -5.69 13.97
CA ASN A 62 4.06 -6.80 13.02
C ASN A 62 2.74 -7.50 12.71
N LYS A 63 1.61 -6.86 13.00
CA LYS A 63 0.32 -7.39 12.59
C LYS A 63 0.29 -7.55 11.07
N THR A 64 0.46 -8.79 10.62
CA THR A 64 0.40 -9.15 9.21
C THR A 64 -1.07 -9.32 8.87
N TYR A 65 -1.62 -8.41 8.08
CA TYR A 65 -3.02 -8.48 7.69
C TYR A 65 -3.20 -9.52 6.59
N THR A 66 -4.14 -10.43 6.79
CA THR A 66 -4.61 -11.31 5.71
C THR A 66 -5.32 -10.49 4.64
N ILE A 67 -5.36 -10.99 3.41
CA ILE A 67 -6.12 -10.35 2.31
C ILE A 67 -7.58 -10.12 2.72
N GLN A 68 -8.17 -11.07 3.46
CA GLN A 68 -9.55 -11.01 3.92
C GLN A 68 -9.77 -9.88 4.94
N GLU A 69 -8.79 -9.60 5.81
CA GLU A 69 -8.87 -8.46 6.73
C GLU A 69 -8.73 -7.13 6.00
N ILE A 70 -7.82 -7.05 5.02
CA ILE A 70 -7.67 -5.86 4.17
C ILE A 70 -8.95 -5.62 3.36
N ASP A 71 -9.58 -6.68 2.87
CA ASP A 71 -10.82 -6.60 2.08
C ASP A 71 -11.97 -6.00 2.90
N LYS A 72 -12.04 -6.24 4.21
CA LYS A 72 -13.03 -5.56 5.07
C LYS A 72 -12.88 -4.04 5.07
N TYR A 73 -11.64 -3.54 5.09
CA TYR A 73 -11.39 -2.10 4.98
C TYR A 73 -11.67 -1.59 3.57
N CYS A 74 -11.32 -2.37 2.55
CA CYS A 74 -11.65 -2.05 1.17
C CYS A 74 -13.16 -1.93 0.98
N ASP A 75 -13.96 -2.87 1.51
CA ASP A 75 -15.41 -2.86 1.38
C ASP A 75 -16.03 -1.59 1.98
N ALA A 76 -15.53 -1.13 3.13
CA ALA A 76 -15.93 0.14 3.71
C ALA A 76 -15.64 1.34 2.77
N ILE A 77 -14.51 1.33 2.07
CA ILE A 77 -14.17 2.34 1.06
C ILE A 77 -15.07 2.21 -0.18
N ARG A 78 -15.31 0.98 -0.65
CA ARG A 78 -16.10 0.69 -1.86
C ARG A 78 -17.54 1.18 -1.77
N GLU A 79 -18.04 1.37 -0.55
CA GLU A 79 -19.39 1.84 -0.23
C GLU A 79 -19.53 3.36 -0.09
N LEU A 80 -18.44 4.10 -0.20
CA LEU A 80 -18.47 5.56 -0.19
C LEU A 80 -18.90 6.12 -1.54
N ASP A 81 -19.41 7.36 -1.53
CA ASP A 81 -19.61 8.12 -2.76
C ASP A 81 -18.27 8.35 -3.46
N CYS A 82 -18.27 8.31 -4.79
CA CYS A 82 -17.06 8.57 -5.57
C CYS A 82 -16.52 9.99 -5.28
N PRO A 83 -15.25 10.16 -4.88
CA PRO A 83 -14.69 11.48 -4.56
C PRO A 83 -14.55 12.39 -5.79
N ILE A 84 -14.64 11.83 -7.00
CA ILE A 84 -14.45 12.56 -8.27
C ILE A 84 -15.80 13.08 -8.81
N CYS A 85 -16.84 12.24 -8.82
CA CYS A 85 -18.14 12.57 -9.41
C CYS A 85 -19.29 12.64 -8.41
N ASN A 86 -19.05 12.36 -7.11
CA ASN A 86 -20.03 12.40 -6.03
C ASN A 86 -21.24 11.46 -6.20
N THR A 87 -21.11 10.40 -7.01
CA THR A 87 -22.18 9.40 -7.18
C THR A 87 -21.83 8.09 -6.46
N SER A 88 -22.86 7.36 -6.03
CA SER A 88 -22.79 6.04 -5.37
C SER A 88 -23.32 4.90 -6.22
N THR A 89 -23.48 5.12 -7.53
CA THR A 89 -24.06 4.14 -8.47
C THR A 89 -23.19 2.91 -8.71
N SER A 90 -21.93 2.93 -8.27
CA SER A 90 -20.97 1.83 -8.51
C SER A 90 -20.00 1.73 -7.34
N LYS A 91 -19.59 0.50 -7.02
CA LYS A 91 -18.55 0.25 -6.01
C LYS A 91 -17.23 0.90 -6.45
N LEU A 92 -16.56 1.57 -5.52
CA LEU A 92 -15.27 2.20 -5.82
C LEU A 92 -14.18 1.14 -6.06
N ASN A 93 -13.16 1.52 -6.81
CA ASN A 93 -11.91 0.76 -6.95
C ASN A 93 -10.74 1.73 -6.89
N ALA A 94 -9.53 1.22 -7.08
CA ALA A 94 -8.37 2.07 -7.31
C ALA A 94 -7.67 1.75 -8.63
N THR A 95 -6.94 2.72 -9.17
CA THR A 95 -6.09 2.54 -10.35
C THR A 95 -4.74 3.20 -10.13
N LEU A 96 -3.73 2.70 -10.84
CA LEU A 96 -2.45 3.39 -10.95
C LEU A 96 -2.41 4.17 -12.26
N THR A 97 -2.31 5.49 -12.13
CA THR A 97 -2.04 6.40 -13.25
C THR A 97 -0.54 6.60 -13.41
N ALA A 98 -0.06 6.65 -14.64
CA ALA A 98 1.33 6.96 -14.96
C ALA A 98 1.38 8.13 -15.95
N GLU A 99 2.13 9.17 -15.64
CA GLU A 99 2.23 10.37 -16.46
C GLU A 99 3.70 10.66 -16.81
N VAL A 100 3.94 11.05 -18.06
CA VAL A 100 5.25 11.52 -18.53
C VAL A 100 5.10 12.93 -19.07
N VAL A 101 5.97 13.81 -18.61
CA VAL A 101 6.18 15.13 -19.22
C VAL A 101 7.67 15.24 -19.48
N SER A 102 8.02 15.53 -20.73
CA SER A 102 9.39 15.65 -21.18
C SER A 102 9.60 16.97 -21.91
N ILE A 103 10.70 17.64 -21.63
CA ILE A 103 11.11 18.90 -22.25
C ILE A 103 12.61 18.81 -22.53
N ILE A 104 12.99 18.62 -23.80
CA ILE A 104 14.36 18.60 -24.34
C ILE A 104 15.26 17.54 -23.68
N VAL A 105 15.75 17.78 -22.47
CA VAL A 105 16.62 16.89 -21.70
C VAL A 105 16.01 16.41 -20.38
N VAL A 106 14.96 17.07 -19.88
CA VAL A 106 14.33 16.71 -18.60
C VAL A 106 13.10 15.86 -18.87
N THR A 107 13.05 14.67 -18.28
CA THR A 107 11.88 13.78 -18.34
C THR A 107 11.39 13.50 -16.92
N ASN A 108 10.18 13.96 -16.61
CA ASN A 108 9.49 13.64 -15.37
C ASN A 108 8.54 12.47 -15.60
N PHE A 109 8.67 11.43 -14.78
CA PHE A 109 7.78 10.27 -14.80
C PHE A 109 7.15 10.09 -13.42
N THR A 110 5.83 10.23 -13.35
CA THR A 110 5.10 10.21 -12.08
C THR A 110 4.06 9.11 -12.09
N LYS A 111 3.92 8.41 -10.96
CA LYS A 111 2.87 7.41 -10.74
C LYS A 111 2.02 7.82 -9.56
N LYS A 112 0.70 7.69 -9.67
CA LYS A 112 -0.24 8.02 -8.59
C LYS A 112 -1.36 6.99 -8.52
N ILE A 113 -1.65 6.53 -7.29
CA ILE A 113 -2.86 5.73 -7.02
C ILE A 113 -4.05 6.70 -6.99
N ARG A 114 -5.15 6.33 -7.66
CA ARG A 114 -6.40 7.08 -7.64
C ARG A 114 -7.52 6.14 -7.21
N ILE A 115 -8.47 6.64 -6.42
CA ILE A 115 -9.67 5.92 -5.96
C ILE A 115 -10.90 6.57 -6.57
N GLY A 116 -11.85 5.76 -7.04
CA GLY A 116 -13.07 6.27 -7.67
C GLY A 116 -13.92 5.17 -8.29
N CYS A 117 -15.05 5.56 -8.88
CA CYS A 117 -15.88 4.63 -9.64
C CYS A 117 -15.20 4.24 -10.96
N PRO A 118 -15.57 3.10 -11.59
CA PRO A 118 -14.88 2.59 -12.77
C PRO A 118 -14.79 3.59 -13.93
N GLY A 119 -15.86 4.37 -14.17
CA GLY A 119 -15.88 5.41 -15.20
C GLY A 119 -14.89 6.55 -14.95
N CYS A 120 -14.80 7.04 -13.70
CA CYS A 120 -13.83 8.07 -13.34
C CYS A 120 -12.38 7.56 -13.42
N LEU A 121 -12.13 6.30 -13.03
CA LEU A 121 -10.81 5.69 -13.13
C LEU A 121 -10.38 5.48 -14.59
N ASP A 122 -11.28 5.03 -15.45
CA ASP A 122 -11.04 4.88 -16.89
C ASP A 122 -10.71 6.23 -17.56
N ASN A 123 -11.44 7.28 -17.18
CA ASN A 123 -11.16 8.64 -17.64
C ASN A 123 -9.79 9.12 -17.15
N ALA A 124 -9.43 8.86 -15.89
CA ALA A 124 -8.12 9.21 -15.34
C ALA A 124 -6.97 8.49 -16.06
N ASN A 125 -7.09 7.19 -16.32
CA ASN A 125 -6.09 6.44 -17.10
C ASN A 125 -5.99 6.96 -18.53
N THR A 126 -7.13 7.25 -19.17
CA THR A 126 -7.17 7.76 -20.55
C THR A 126 -6.54 9.14 -20.66
N ALA A 127 -6.86 10.04 -19.72
CA ALA A 127 -6.25 11.38 -19.65
C ALA A 127 -4.74 11.30 -19.41
N ALA A 128 -4.28 10.45 -18.49
CA ALA A 128 -2.85 10.25 -18.23
C ALA A 128 -2.09 9.66 -19.43
N ALA A 129 -2.71 8.72 -20.15
CA ALA A 129 -2.16 8.17 -21.39
C ALA A 129 -2.08 9.23 -22.49
N ALA A 130 -3.16 9.99 -22.71
CA ALA A 130 -3.20 11.06 -23.70
C ALA A 130 -2.16 12.16 -23.40
N LYS A 131 -2.07 12.58 -22.14
CA LYS A 131 -1.06 13.54 -21.69
C LYS A 131 0.36 13.05 -21.97
N SER A 132 0.67 11.80 -21.63
CA SER A 132 1.98 11.20 -21.90
C SER A 132 2.26 11.10 -23.40
N ALA A 133 1.26 10.74 -24.20
CA ALA A 133 1.37 10.64 -25.65
C ALA A 133 1.53 11.99 -26.37
N VAL A 134 1.25 13.13 -25.72
CA VAL A 134 1.48 14.46 -26.31
C VAL A 134 2.76 15.09 -25.77
N LEU A 135 3.03 14.91 -24.47
CA LEU A 135 4.09 15.63 -23.76
C LEU A 135 5.32 14.79 -23.45
N GLY A 136 5.31 13.48 -23.69
CA GLY A 136 6.36 12.60 -23.20
C GLY A 136 7.54 12.34 -24.15
N TRP A 137 7.41 12.65 -25.44
CA TRP A 137 8.38 12.26 -26.47
C TRP A 137 9.63 13.14 -26.57
N TRP A 138 9.58 14.34 -25.99
CA TRP A 138 10.57 15.40 -26.26
C TRP A 138 11.95 15.19 -25.62
N GLY A 139 12.12 14.14 -24.81
CA GLY A 139 13.39 13.81 -24.15
C GLY A 139 13.99 12.54 -24.74
N PHE A 140 15.20 12.62 -25.29
CA PHE A 140 15.91 11.47 -25.80
C PHE A 140 16.97 10.96 -24.80
N PRO A 141 17.09 9.63 -24.58
CA PRO A 141 16.20 8.56 -25.02
C PRO A 141 15.02 8.32 -24.07
N TRP A 142 15.07 8.88 -22.86
CA TRP A 142 14.22 8.49 -21.73
C TRP A 142 12.74 8.82 -21.92
N GLY A 143 12.41 9.92 -22.61
CA GLY A 143 11.04 10.32 -22.91
C GLY A 143 10.31 9.28 -23.74
N ILE A 144 10.91 8.78 -24.81
CA ILE A 144 10.32 7.72 -25.66
C ILE A 144 10.03 6.46 -24.84
N ILE A 145 11.03 5.97 -24.09
CA ILE A 145 10.92 4.74 -23.29
C ILE A 145 9.83 4.91 -22.21
N ARG A 146 9.87 6.02 -21.46
CA ARG A 146 8.90 6.27 -20.38
C ARG A 146 7.49 6.49 -20.92
N THR A 147 7.34 7.13 -22.08
CA THR A 147 6.03 7.38 -22.69
C THR A 147 5.34 6.07 -23.06
N ILE A 148 6.05 5.15 -23.71
CA ILE A 148 5.52 3.82 -24.03
C ILE A 148 5.13 3.09 -22.74
N GLN A 149 6.00 3.10 -21.71
CA GLN A 149 5.68 2.50 -20.40
C GLN A 149 4.41 3.10 -19.78
N ALA A 150 4.26 4.43 -19.80
CA ALA A 150 3.10 5.11 -19.22
C ALA A 150 1.81 4.76 -19.95
N ILE A 151 1.81 4.74 -21.28
CA ILE A 151 0.65 4.36 -22.10
C ILE A 151 0.24 2.92 -21.76
N VAL A 152 1.19 1.98 -21.74
CA VAL A 152 0.91 0.57 -21.43
C VAL A 152 0.33 0.41 -20.02
N ILE A 153 0.91 1.07 -19.02
CA ILE A 153 0.42 1.02 -17.63
C ILE A 153 -1.03 1.50 -17.55
N ASN A 154 -1.32 2.68 -18.12
CA ASN A 154 -2.67 3.25 -18.06
C ASN A 154 -3.69 2.37 -18.79
N LEU A 155 -3.38 1.86 -19.98
CA LEU A 155 -4.29 1.00 -20.74
C LEU A 155 -4.54 -0.33 -20.03
N LYS A 156 -3.50 -0.95 -19.45
CA LYS A 156 -3.62 -2.22 -18.74
C LYS A 156 -4.51 -2.10 -17.49
N ASN A 157 -4.34 -1.01 -16.73
CA ASN A 157 -5.04 -0.83 -15.45
C ASN A 157 -6.53 -0.54 -15.60
N ARG A 158 -7.00 -0.16 -16.79
CA ARG A 158 -8.43 -0.01 -17.06
C ARG A 158 -9.22 -1.28 -16.76
N LYS A 159 -8.69 -2.46 -17.09
CA LYS A 159 -9.38 -3.73 -16.82
C LYS A 159 -9.62 -3.96 -15.33
N SER A 160 -8.66 -3.60 -14.47
CA SER A 160 -8.81 -3.76 -13.01
C SER A 160 -9.77 -2.76 -12.36
N ASN A 161 -10.13 -1.67 -13.06
CA ASN A 161 -11.07 -0.66 -12.53
C ASN A 161 -12.48 -1.23 -12.37
N HIS A 162 -12.85 -2.21 -13.20
CA HIS A 162 -14.18 -2.81 -13.27
C HIS A 162 -14.32 -4.11 -12.45
N MET A 163 -13.35 -4.43 -11.58
CA MET A 163 -13.44 -5.63 -10.75
C MET A 163 -14.51 -5.51 -9.67
N ASP A 164 -15.36 -6.54 -9.57
CA ASP A 164 -16.42 -6.63 -8.54
C ASP A 164 -15.88 -6.85 -7.13
N THR A 165 -14.62 -7.28 -7.01
CA THR A 165 -13.86 -7.37 -5.77
C THR A 165 -12.83 -6.23 -5.67
N PRO A 166 -12.33 -5.89 -4.46
CA PRO A 166 -11.20 -4.99 -4.32
C PRO A 166 -10.04 -5.45 -5.22
N ASN A 167 -9.46 -4.52 -5.96
CA ASN A 167 -8.23 -4.81 -6.72
C ASN A 167 -6.98 -4.52 -5.87
N ASP A 168 -5.82 -4.93 -6.37
CA ASP A 168 -4.58 -4.86 -5.60
C ASP A 168 -4.13 -3.41 -5.30
N TYR A 169 -4.52 -2.45 -6.14
CA TYR A 169 -4.26 -1.04 -5.88
C TYR A 169 -5.08 -0.53 -4.69
N LEU A 170 -6.34 -0.96 -4.58
CA LEU A 170 -7.19 -0.59 -3.46
C LEU A 170 -6.70 -1.24 -2.17
N ARG A 171 -6.31 -2.52 -2.22
CA ARG A 171 -5.69 -3.21 -1.09
C ARG A 171 -4.41 -2.54 -0.63
N SER A 172 -3.53 -2.19 -1.58
CA SER A 172 -2.27 -1.50 -1.28
C SER A 172 -2.52 -0.15 -0.63
N PHE A 173 -3.50 0.61 -1.13
CA PHE A 173 -3.92 1.86 -0.50
C PHE A 173 -4.44 1.63 0.92
N ALA A 174 -5.38 0.69 1.09
CA ALA A 174 -5.97 0.39 2.38
C ALA A 174 -4.91 -0.02 3.42
N LEU A 175 -3.97 -0.88 3.02
CA LEU A 175 -2.86 -1.28 3.87
C LEU A 175 -1.98 -0.10 4.28
N SER A 176 -1.67 0.80 3.35
CA SER A 176 -0.85 2.00 3.63
C SER A 176 -1.53 3.03 4.54
N ARG A 177 -2.87 2.96 4.68
CA ARG A 177 -3.69 3.88 5.47
C ARG A 177 -4.46 3.17 6.59
N ILE A 178 -4.07 1.95 6.94
CA ILE A 178 -4.88 1.06 7.77
C ILE A 178 -5.19 1.65 9.15
N GLY A 179 -4.24 2.39 9.75
CA GLY A 179 -4.47 3.08 11.03
C GLY A 179 -5.54 4.17 10.94
N GLU A 180 -5.56 4.96 9.86
CA GLU A 180 -6.58 5.99 9.63
C GLU A 180 -7.95 5.35 9.34
N LEU A 181 -7.97 4.25 8.57
CA LEU A 181 -9.20 3.52 8.26
C LEU A 181 -9.81 2.85 9.48
N GLU A 182 -9.00 2.27 10.37
CA GLU A 182 -9.52 1.70 11.63
C GLU A 182 -9.98 2.80 12.59
N ALA A 183 -9.25 3.93 12.70
CA ALA A 183 -9.63 5.05 13.57
C ALA A 183 -10.96 5.72 13.17
N TYR A 184 -11.28 5.75 11.87
CA TYR A 184 -12.50 6.37 11.35
C TYR A 184 -13.57 5.37 10.93
N LYS A 185 -13.41 4.10 11.32
CA LYS A 185 -14.39 3.06 11.06
C LYS A 185 -15.77 3.45 11.59
N GLY A 186 -16.75 3.52 10.68
CA GLY A 186 -18.12 3.95 10.99
C GLY A 186 -18.43 5.43 10.71
N ASP A 187 -17.42 6.27 10.47
CA ASP A 187 -17.58 7.67 10.08
C ASP A 187 -17.31 7.84 8.58
N LYS A 188 -18.37 7.74 7.76
CA LYS A 188 -18.26 7.83 6.30
C LYS A 188 -17.63 9.14 5.82
N ALA A 189 -17.89 10.26 6.51
CA ALA A 189 -17.35 11.56 6.14
C ALA A 189 -15.84 11.63 6.35
N LYS A 190 -15.33 11.09 7.47
CA LYS A 190 -13.89 11.02 7.72
C LYS A 190 -13.18 10.02 6.81
N LEU A 191 -13.77 8.84 6.58
CA LEU A 191 -13.23 7.87 5.63
C LEU A 191 -13.11 8.45 4.21
N ARG A 192 -14.10 9.26 3.81
CA ARG A 192 -14.07 10.00 2.56
C ARG A 192 -12.89 10.98 2.47
N ARG A 193 -12.57 11.68 3.56
CA ARG A 193 -11.39 12.56 3.60
C ARG A 193 -10.07 11.80 3.48
N VAL A 194 -9.99 10.59 4.04
CA VAL A 194 -8.79 9.73 3.91
C VAL A 194 -8.54 9.39 2.43
N ILE A 195 -9.60 9.03 1.69
CA ILE A 195 -9.44 8.74 0.26
C ILE A 195 -9.14 10.00 -0.54
N GLU A 196 -9.73 11.16 -0.22
CA GLU A 196 -9.48 12.44 -0.92
C GLU A 196 -8.04 12.93 -0.73
N ASN A 197 -7.49 12.82 0.49
CA ASN A 197 -6.10 13.20 0.79
C ASN A 197 -5.07 12.25 0.15
N GLY A 198 -5.51 11.10 -0.34
CA GLY A 198 -4.68 10.11 -1.02
C GLY A 198 -4.63 10.24 -2.55
N LEU A 199 -5.40 11.17 -3.15
CA LEU A 199 -5.53 11.37 -4.60
C LEU A 199 -4.46 12.31 -5.18
#